data_AF-A0A8U8B0V4-F1
#
_entry.id   AF-A0A8U8B0V4-F1
#
_cell.length_a   1.000
_cell.length_b   1.000
_cell.length_c   1.000
_cell.angle_alpha   90.00
_cell.angle_beta   90.00
_cell.angle_gamma   90.00
#
_symmetry.space_group_name_H-M   'P 1'
#
loop_
_entity.id
_entity.type
_entity.pdbx_description
1 polymer ?
#
loop_
_entity_poly.entity_id
_entity_poly.type
_entity_poly.pdbx_seq_one_letter_code
_entity_poly.pdbx_strand_id
1 'polypeptide(L)'
;MAAVLVQYVVLRGDLARPPLSWPLGAVVAQGCHAALAAVHGYREHPDTGAYLEQGDAMTTVVLEVMAAPRGMMGNNFLKKFGIFPHGIRNNSLTKFGIFAH
;
A
#
# COMPACT_ATOMS: atom_id res chain seq x y z
N MET A 1 11.90 17.73 -14.76
CA MET A 1 12.46 16.71 -13.83
C MET A 1 11.55 15.49 -13.91
N ALA A 2 12.10 14.28 -13.99
CA ALA A 2 11.27 13.07 -13.94
C ALA A 2 10.62 12.99 -12.55
N ALA A 3 9.31 12.70 -12.51
CA ALA A 3 8.59 12.63 -11.25
C ALA A 3 9.10 11.45 -10.41
N VAL A 4 9.26 11.65 -9.10
CA VAL A 4 9.72 10.59 -8.20
C VAL A 4 8.53 9.69 -7.89
N LEU A 5 8.56 8.46 -8.39
CA LEU A 5 7.52 7.46 -8.14
C LEU A 5 7.82 6.67 -6.86
N VAL A 6 6.80 6.54 -6.01
CA VAL A 6 6.87 5.81 -4.74
C VAL A 6 5.67 4.88 -4.61
N GLN A 7 5.92 3.63 -4.21
CA GLN A 7 4.86 2.72 -3.80
C GLN A 7 4.63 2.83 -2.28
N TYR A 8 3.39 3.08 -1.89
CA TYR A 8 3.01 3.10 -0.47
C TYR A 8 2.31 1.80 -0.08
N VAL A 9 2.80 1.16 0.98
CA VAL A 9 2.22 -0.04 1.58
C VAL A 9 1.79 0.28 3.00
N VAL A 10 0.48 0.23 3.29
CA VAL A 10 -0.05 0.56 4.62
C VAL A 10 -0.37 -0.72 5.39
N LEU A 11 0.44 -1.06 6.39
CA LEU A 11 0.27 -2.24 7.24
C LEU A 11 -0.54 -1.95 8.50
N ARG A 12 -1.25 -2.97 8.98
CA ARG A 12 -1.96 -2.93 10.26
C ARG A 12 -1.04 -3.33 11.41
N GLY A 13 -0.71 -2.35 12.24
CA GLY A 13 0.12 -2.53 13.44
C GLY A 13 -0.57 -3.31 14.56
N ASP A 14 -1.91 -3.33 14.61
CA ASP A 14 -2.64 -4.15 15.56
C ASP A 14 -2.51 -5.64 15.30
N LEU A 15 -2.21 -6.07 14.06
CA LEU A 15 -2.00 -7.49 13.77
C LEU A 15 -0.83 -8.06 14.58
N ALA A 16 0.28 -7.32 14.69
CA ALA A 16 1.46 -7.76 15.41
C ALA A 16 1.34 -7.66 16.95
N ARG A 17 0.29 -7.03 17.47
CA ARG A 17 0.12 -6.72 18.90
C ARG A 17 -1.00 -7.57 19.50
N PRO A 18 -1.00 -7.77 20.83
CA PRO A 18 -2.13 -8.41 21.50
C PRO A 18 -3.45 -7.65 21.21
N PRO A 19 -4.57 -8.37 21.01
CA PRO A 19 -4.72 -9.82 21.17
C PRO A 19 -4.38 -10.64 19.92
N LEU A 20 -4.07 -10.00 18.78
CA LEU A 20 -3.91 -10.69 17.50
C LEU A 20 -2.56 -11.39 17.39
N SER A 21 -1.49 -10.74 17.85
CA SER A 21 -0.14 -11.33 18.02
C SER A 21 0.36 -12.14 16.81
N TRP A 22 0.10 -11.65 15.59
CA TRP A 22 0.57 -12.26 14.36
C TRP A 22 2.10 -12.31 14.36
N PRO A 23 2.69 -13.42 13.89
CA PRO A 23 4.14 -13.49 13.73
C PRO A 23 4.61 -12.47 12.69
N LEU A 24 5.81 -11.91 12.88
CA LEU A 24 6.38 -10.92 11.97
C LEU A 24 6.35 -11.37 10.51
N GLY A 25 6.66 -12.65 10.26
CA GLY A 25 6.61 -13.24 8.92
C GLY A 25 5.22 -13.15 8.25
N ALA A 26 4.14 -13.28 9.01
CA ALA A 26 2.77 -13.14 8.47
C ALA A 26 2.46 -11.68 8.09
N VAL A 27 2.93 -10.71 8.89
CA VAL A 27 2.75 -9.28 8.60
C VAL A 27 3.55 -8.88 7.35
N VAL A 28 4.80 -9.36 7.24
CA VAL A 28 5.65 -9.14 6.06
C VAL A 28 5.02 -9.77 4.81
N ALA A 29 4.57 -11.02 4.89
CA ALA A 29 3.91 -11.70 3.76
C ALA A 29 2.69 -10.92 3.26
N GLN A 30 1.87 -10.37 4.17
CA GLN A 30 0.76 -9.50 3.79
C GLN A 30 1.21 -8.21 3.10
N GLY A 31 2.29 -7.58 3.55
CA GLY A 31 2.89 -6.42 2.88
C GLY A 31 3.32 -6.74 1.46
N CYS A 32 4.03 -7.85 1.26
CA CYS A 32 4.44 -8.30 -0.07
C CYS A 32 3.24 -8.60 -0.98
N HIS A 33 2.23 -9.31 -0.47
CA HIS A 33 1.02 -9.61 -1.24
C HIS A 33 0.26 -8.33 -1.62
N ALA A 34 0.19 -7.34 -0.74
CA ALA A 34 -0.43 -6.06 -1.01
C ALA A 34 0.32 -5.25 -2.09
N ALA A 35 1.64 -5.18 -2.00
CA ALA A 35 2.50 -4.57 -3.02
C ALA A 35 2.30 -5.21 -4.40
N LEU A 36 2.31 -6.54 -4.46
CA LEU A 36 2.12 -7.27 -5.73
C LEU A 36 0.70 -7.08 -6.29
N ALA A 37 -0.32 -7.10 -5.43
CA ALA A 37 -1.71 -6.85 -5.85
C ALA A 37 -1.89 -5.43 -6.42
N ALA A 38 -1.14 -4.44 -5.91
CA ALA A 38 -1.08 -3.09 -6.46
C ALA A 38 -0.59 -3.07 -7.90
N VAL A 39 0.60 -3.62 -8.09
CA VAL A 39 1.25 -3.69 -9.40
C VAL A 39 0.37 -4.46 -10.38
N HIS A 40 -0.16 -5.62 -9.96
CA HIS A 40 -1.01 -6.44 -10.82
C HIS A 40 -2.31 -5.72 -11.21
N GLY A 41 -2.98 -5.09 -10.24
CA GLY A 41 -4.24 -4.41 -10.45
C GLY A 41 -4.16 -3.13 -11.28
N TYR A 42 -3.02 -2.45 -11.23
CA TYR A 42 -2.74 -1.23 -12.00
C TYR A 42 -1.66 -1.45 -13.06
N ARG A 43 -1.47 -2.68 -13.53
CA ARG A 43 -0.39 -3.06 -14.47
C ARG A 43 -0.38 -2.26 -15.77
N GLU A 44 -1.56 -1.81 -16.21
CA GLU A 44 -1.72 -0.99 -17.44
C GLU A 44 -1.62 0.52 -17.18
N HIS A 45 -1.45 0.95 -15.92
CA HIS A 45 -1.32 2.37 -15.59
C HIS A 45 0.09 2.85 -15.92
N PRO A 46 0.26 4.00 -16.60
CA PRO A 46 1.57 4.51 -17.01
C PRO A 46 2.52 4.70 -15.83
N ASP A 47 2.02 5.20 -14.68
CA ASP A 47 2.86 5.34 -13.47
C ASP A 47 3.32 3.99 -12.90
N THR A 48 2.55 2.91 -13.06
CA THR A 48 2.98 1.57 -12.64
C THR A 48 4.12 1.10 -13.54
N GLY A 49 3.99 1.30 -14.86
CA GLY A 49 5.06 0.98 -15.82
C GLY A 49 6.34 1.77 -15.50
N ALA A 50 6.23 3.09 -15.39
CA ALA A 50 7.35 3.97 -15.08
C ALA A 50 7.98 3.67 -13.70
N TYR A 51 7.20 3.21 -12.72
CA TYR A 51 7.71 2.77 -11.42
C TYR A 51 8.50 1.46 -11.57
N LEU A 52 7.99 0.48 -12.31
CA LEU A 52 8.69 -0.79 -12.55
C LEU A 52 9.98 -0.61 -13.38
N GLU A 53 10.01 0.36 -14.29
CA GLU A 53 11.20 0.73 -15.05
C GLU A 53 12.34 1.27 -14.19
N GLN A 54 12.06 1.71 -12.96
CA GLN A 54 13.11 2.15 -12.02
C GLN A 54 13.97 0.99 -11.51
N GLY A 55 13.51 -0.27 -11.60
CA GLY A 55 14.26 -1.45 -11.17
C GLY A 55 14.80 -1.34 -9.74
N ASP A 56 16.13 -1.41 -9.58
CA ASP A 56 16.79 -1.32 -8.27
C ASP A 56 16.62 0.05 -7.58
N ALA A 57 16.20 1.10 -8.32
CA ALA A 57 15.91 2.42 -7.77
C ALA A 57 14.44 2.59 -7.31
N MET A 58 13.61 1.54 -7.43
CA MET A 58 12.23 1.55 -6.95
C MET A 58 12.18 1.87 -5.46
N THR A 59 11.34 2.84 -5.09
CA THR A 59 11.15 3.24 -3.69
C THR A 59 9.81 2.73 -3.18
N THR A 60 9.84 1.96 -2.08
CA THR A 60 8.65 1.52 -1.36
C THR A 60 8.66 2.07 0.07
N VAL A 61 7.61 2.78 0.44
CA VAL A 61 7.42 3.33 1.78
C VAL A 61 6.35 2.54 2.51
N VAL A 62 6.71 1.96 3.66
CA VAL A 62 5.80 1.22 4.52
C VAL A 62 5.29 2.14 5.63
N LEU A 63 3.97 2.24 5.76
CA LEU A 63 3.30 3.02 6.81
C LEU A 63 2.52 2.08 7.71
N GLU A 64 2.48 2.38 9.01
CA GLU A 64 1.68 1.62 9.98
C GLU A 64 0.40 2.36 10.34
N VAL A 65 -0.71 1.63 10.42
CA VAL A 65 -1.96 2.08 11.06
C VAL A 65 -2.35 1.15 12.19
N MET A 66 -2.76 1.72 13.33
CA MET A 66 -3.02 0.95 14.55
C MET A 66 -4.31 0.13 14.55
N ALA A 67 -5.24 0.36 13.62
CA ALA A 67 -6.43 -0.47 13.44
C ALA A 67 -7.01 -0.22 12.05
N ALA A 68 -7.74 -1.20 11.50
CA ALA A 68 -8.66 -0.93 10.40
C ALA A 68 -9.78 -0.03 10.94
N PRO A 69 -9.88 1.26 10.53
CA PRO A 69 -10.86 2.12 11.15
C PRO A 69 -12.23 1.71 10.61
N ARG A 70 -13.09 1.23 11.51
CA ARG A 70 -14.50 0.93 11.21
C ARG A 70 -15.18 2.24 10.78
N GLY A 71 -15.20 2.50 9.47
CA GLY A 71 -15.72 3.74 8.86
C GLY A 71 -14.74 4.59 8.04
N MET A 72 -13.41 4.38 8.10
CA MET A 72 -12.45 5.12 7.24
C MET A 72 -12.00 4.35 5.99
N MET A 73 -12.58 3.18 5.71
CA MET A 73 -12.32 2.42 4.48
C MET A 73 -12.87 3.08 3.20
N GLY A 74 -13.42 4.30 3.28
CA GLY A 74 -13.78 5.13 2.12
C GLY A 74 -12.59 5.89 1.50
N ASN A 75 -12.83 6.51 0.34
CA ASN A 75 -11.84 7.30 -0.42
C ASN A 75 -11.26 8.50 0.37
N ASN A 76 -11.84 8.86 1.51
CA ASN A 76 -11.45 10.04 2.30
C ASN A 76 -10.16 9.85 3.13
N PHE A 77 -9.81 8.64 3.57
CA PHE A 77 -8.53 8.39 4.23
C PHE A 77 -7.39 8.56 3.23
N LEU A 78 -7.53 7.95 2.05
CA LEU A 78 -6.57 8.08 0.97
C LEU A 78 -6.41 9.56 0.59
N LYS A 79 -7.50 10.30 0.36
CA LYS A 79 -7.45 11.76 0.11
C LYS A 79 -6.73 12.55 1.20
N LYS A 80 -6.86 12.17 2.48
CA LYS A 80 -6.20 12.85 3.61
C LYS A 80 -4.68 12.63 3.64
N PHE A 81 -4.19 11.54 3.04
CA PHE A 81 -2.76 11.24 2.85
C PHE A 81 -2.27 11.56 1.43
N GLY A 82 -3.04 12.25 0.59
CA GLY A 82 -2.68 12.55 -0.80
C GLY A 82 -2.84 11.38 -1.79
N ILE A 83 -3.46 10.29 -1.35
CA ILE A 83 -3.67 9.05 -2.09
C ILE A 83 -5.04 9.16 -2.82
N PHE A 84 -5.03 9.28 -4.14
CA PHE A 84 -6.24 9.51 -4.98
C PHE A 84 -7.04 8.20 -5.24
N PRO A 85 -8.29 8.23 -5.80
CA PRO A 85 -9.39 7.32 -5.44
C PRO A 85 -9.36 5.92 -6.07
N HIS A 86 -8.33 5.58 -6.84
CA HIS A 86 -8.22 4.26 -7.46
C HIS A 86 -7.34 3.36 -6.58
N GLY A 87 -7.88 2.96 -5.43
CA GLY A 87 -7.28 1.96 -4.57
C GLY A 87 -8.05 0.64 -4.67
N ILE A 88 -7.35 -0.46 -4.93
CA ILE A 88 -7.94 -1.80 -4.79
C ILE A 88 -8.16 -2.06 -3.30
N ARG A 89 -9.42 -2.33 -2.93
CA ARG A 89 -9.79 -2.84 -1.62
C ARG A 89 -9.52 -4.34 -1.62
N ASN A 90 -8.41 -4.79 -1.03
CA ASN A 90 -8.23 -6.20 -0.72
C ASN A 90 -8.99 -6.51 0.57
N ASN A 91 -9.78 -7.59 0.57
CA ASN A 91 -10.65 -8.04 1.66
C ASN A 91 -9.88 -8.48 2.94
N SER A 92 -8.57 -8.22 3.01
CA SER A 92 -7.66 -8.60 4.10
C SER A 92 -7.09 -7.40 4.89
N LEU A 93 -7.70 -6.21 4.76
CA LEU A 93 -7.49 -5.03 5.63
C LEU A 93 -6.24 -4.15 5.33
N THR A 94 -5.74 -4.20 4.09
CA THR A 94 -4.56 -3.44 3.62
C THR A 94 -4.92 -2.55 2.41
N LYS A 95 -4.41 -1.31 2.34
CA LYS A 95 -4.55 -0.39 1.18
C LYS A 95 -3.17 -0.07 0.59
N PHE A 96 -3.11 0.15 -0.73
CA PHE A 96 -1.88 0.41 -1.48
C PHE A 96 -2.11 1.32 -2.70
N GLY A 97 -1.04 1.88 -3.25
CA GLY A 97 -0.99 2.55 -4.56
C GLY A 97 0.42 3.03 -4.94
N ILE A 98 0.63 3.34 -6.22
CA ILE A 98 1.87 3.91 -6.78
C ILE A 98 1.58 5.37 -7.12
N PHE A 99 2.43 6.30 -6.69
CA PHE A 99 2.20 7.74 -6.86
C PHE A 99 3.47 8.46 -7.27
N ALA A 100 3.32 9.48 -8.11
CA ALA A 100 4.36 10.43 -8.47
C ALA A 100 4.28 11.65 -7.55
N HIS A 101 5.42 12.10 -7.04
CA HIS A 101 5.54 13.29 -6.18
C HIS A 101 6.13 14.50 -6.91
#